data_AF-A0A843IDY2-F1
#
_entry.id   AF-A0A843IDY2-F1
#
_cell.length_a   1.000
_cell.length_b   1.000
_cell.length_c   1.000
_cell.angle_alpha   90.00
_cell.angle_beta   90.00
_cell.angle_gamma   90.00
#
_symmetry.space_group_name_H-M   'P 1'
#
loop_
_entity.id
_entity.type
_entity.pdbx_description
1 polymer ?
#
loop_
_entity_poly.entity_id
_entity_poly.type
_entity_poly.pdbx_seq_one_letter_code
_entity_poly.pdbx_strand_id
1 'polypeptide(L)'
;MIEDKLDKLIELNERIVNQNDEIINLLKGDDNGEKNVVESSLAEEPEDDDEDVPAVNNVSKFFSTSELSSGELLFVANSQDSQIDIYKISVKASDELKVVPQEMEEETRNILDDGNYEITIENLTGNSLTSQFKMPLLIAVESFNENMSIPSNVAILDDESYVNIPDILRVAIENGAEKIYLSMKNAMSVLQAPPMIMDYLQFYKNKDDLLKHL
;
A
#
# COMPACT_ATOMS: atom_id res chain seq x y z
N MET A 1 -28.50 1.63 -33.71
CA MET A 1 -27.46 0.77 -33.11
C MET A 1 -26.30 1.53 -32.48
N ILE A 2 -25.74 2.58 -33.09
CA ILE A 2 -24.74 3.46 -32.43
C ILE A 2 -25.44 4.56 -31.63
N GLU A 3 -26.52 5.13 -32.17
CA GLU A 3 -27.33 6.17 -31.51
C GLU A 3 -27.92 5.67 -30.17
N ASP A 4 -28.46 4.44 -30.14
CA ASP A 4 -29.00 3.83 -28.90
C ASP A 4 -27.96 3.64 -27.78
N LYS A 5 -26.67 3.58 -28.12
CA LYS A 5 -25.58 3.49 -27.13
C LYS A 5 -25.20 4.87 -26.61
N LEU A 6 -25.26 5.89 -27.46
CA LEU A 6 -24.98 7.27 -27.09
C LEU A 6 -26.06 7.81 -26.15
N ASP A 7 -27.33 7.53 -26.43
CA ASP A 7 -28.44 7.95 -25.57
C ASP A 7 -28.34 7.33 -24.17
N LYS A 8 -27.92 6.05 -24.07
CA LYS A 8 -27.66 5.40 -22.78
C LYS A 8 -26.48 6.00 -22.02
N LEU A 9 -25.45 6.46 -22.73
CA LEU A 9 -24.30 7.14 -22.13
C LEU A 9 -24.67 8.53 -21.61
N ILE A 10 -25.55 9.25 -22.32
CA ILE A 10 -26.08 10.54 -21.89
C ILE A 10 -26.94 10.36 -20.64
N GLU A 11 -27.85 9.39 -20.63
CA GLU A 11 -28.73 9.10 -19.48
C GLU A 11 -27.91 8.67 -18.24
N LEU A 12 -26.84 7.90 -18.43
CA LEU A 12 -25.93 7.53 -17.34
C LEU A 12 -25.19 8.75 -16.77
N ASN A 13 -24.71 9.65 -17.63
CA ASN A 13 -24.02 10.87 -17.20
C ASN A 13 -24.95 11.82 -16.43
N GLU A 14 -26.19 12.02 -16.89
CA GLU A 14 -27.17 12.84 -16.16
C GLU A 14 -27.46 12.27 -14.76
N ARG A 15 -27.51 10.93 -14.64
CA ARG A 15 -27.70 10.26 -13.35
C ARG A 15 -26.51 10.46 -12.40
N ILE A 16 -25.29 10.38 -12.92
CA ILE A 16 -24.06 10.62 -12.15
C ILE A 16 -23.99 12.06 -11.65
N VAL A 17 -24.34 13.04 -12.50
CA VAL A 17 -24.38 14.46 -12.13
C VAL A 17 -25.37 14.69 -10.97
N ASN A 18 -26.58 14.12 -11.07
CA ASN A 18 -27.58 14.24 -10.01
C ASN A 18 -27.12 13.60 -8.69
N GLN A 19 -26.43 12.45 -8.75
CA GLN A 19 -25.88 11.80 -7.56
C GLN A 19 -24.75 12.63 -6.91
N ASN A 20 -23.91 13.27 -7.72
CA ASN A 20 -22.86 14.15 -7.21
C ASN A 20 -23.43 15.41 -6.54
N ASP A 21 -24.50 16.00 -7.10
CA ASP A 21 -25.19 17.13 -6.48
C ASP A 21 -25.82 16.75 -5.13
N GLU A 22 -26.37 15.54 -5.02
CA GLU A 22 -26.92 15.02 -3.77
C GLU A 22 -25.85 14.78 -2.70
N ILE A 23 -24.69 14.21 -3.09
CA ILE A 23 -23.52 14.05 -2.20
C ILE A 23 -23.00 15.40 -1.72
N ILE A 24 -22.91 16.41 -2.60
CA ILE A 24 -22.50 17.76 -2.23
C ILE A 24 -23.49 18.39 -1.23
N ASN A 25 -24.79 18.16 -1.41
CA ASN A 25 -25.80 18.65 -0.47
C ASN A 25 -25.74 17.93 0.89
N LEU A 26 -25.40 16.64 0.91
CA LEU A 26 -25.15 15.90 2.14
C LEU A 26 -23.90 16.39 2.86
N LEU A 27 -22.81 16.65 2.13
CA LEU A 27 -21.55 17.19 2.69
C LEU A 27 -21.69 18.64 3.17
N LYS A 28 -22.59 19.44 2.57
CA LYS A 28 -22.91 20.81 3.02
C LYS A 28 -24.00 20.84 4.09
N GLY A 29 -24.59 19.71 4.44
CA GLY A 29 -25.76 19.59 5.31
C GLY A 29 -25.49 19.65 6.81
N ASP A 30 -24.23 19.57 7.25
CA ASP A 30 -23.87 19.50 8.68
C ASP A 30 -23.29 20.79 9.26
N ASP A 31 -23.44 21.93 8.57
CA ASP A 31 -22.92 23.24 9.02
C ASP A 31 -24.04 24.25 9.38
N ASN A 32 -25.12 23.76 10.01
CA ASN A 32 -26.15 24.62 10.59
C ASN A 32 -26.58 24.13 11.98
N GLY A 33 -25.80 24.53 12.98
CA GLY A 33 -26.12 24.32 14.38
C GLY A 33 -25.32 25.21 15.33
N GLU A 34 -25.27 26.52 15.08
CA GLU A 34 -25.48 27.60 16.07
C GLU A 34 -24.85 28.93 15.63
N LYS A 35 -25.74 29.88 15.29
CA LYS A 35 -25.44 31.31 15.33
C LYS A 35 -25.23 31.72 16.79
N ASN A 36 -24.10 32.35 17.08
CA ASN A 36 -24.13 33.54 17.92
C ASN A 36 -23.23 34.63 17.33
N VAL A 37 -23.89 35.70 16.91
CA VAL A 37 -23.29 36.96 16.49
C VAL A 37 -23.06 37.79 17.74
N VAL A 38 -21.82 38.19 18.04
CA VAL A 38 -21.54 39.51 18.63
C VAL A 38 -20.21 40.02 18.06
N GLU A 39 -20.28 41.24 17.53
CA GLU A 39 -19.19 42.03 16.96
C GLU A 39 -18.12 42.44 17.99
N SER A 40 -16.91 42.64 17.46
CA SER A 40 -16.01 43.79 17.71
C SER A 40 -15.56 44.06 19.14
N SER A 41 -14.26 43.90 19.38
CA SER A 41 -13.36 44.99 19.84
C SER A 41 -11.89 44.58 19.70
N LEU A 42 -11.08 45.48 19.12
CA LEU A 42 -9.62 45.52 19.28
C LEU A 42 -9.23 45.63 20.76
N ALA A 43 -8.19 44.91 21.18
CA ALA A 43 -7.09 45.33 22.07
C ALA A 43 -6.26 44.08 22.43
N GLU A 44 -5.00 44.03 21.97
CA GLU A 44 -3.79 44.14 22.81
C GLU A 44 -3.29 42.79 23.34
N GLU A 45 -2.08 42.41 22.91
CA GLU A 45 -1.27 41.33 23.48
C GLU A 45 -1.03 41.59 24.99
N PRO A 46 -0.87 40.53 25.81
CA PRO A 46 0.50 40.08 26.07
C PRO A 46 0.66 38.55 26.22
N GLU A 47 1.94 38.22 26.35
CA GLU A 47 2.66 36.94 26.34
C GLU A 47 2.21 35.84 27.33
N ASP A 48 2.67 34.64 26.99
CA ASP A 48 2.91 33.44 27.81
C ASP A 48 1.70 32.75 28.47
N ASP A 49 1.28 31.63 27.85
CA ASP A 49 1.07 30.40 28.62
C ASP A 49 1.25 29.16 27.72
N ASP A 50 2.02 28.20 28.23
CA ASP A 50 2.22 26.87 27.69
C ASP A 50 0.87 26.13 27.51
N GLU A 51 0.44 25.92 26.27
CA GLU A 51 -0.51 24.86 25.96
C GLU A 51 0.04 23.98 24.84
N ASP A 52 0.42 22.77 25.26
CA ASP A 52 0.63 21.59 24.45
C ASP A 52 -0.30 21.59 23.23
N VAL A 53 0.28 21.87 22.06
CA VAL A 53 -0.36 21.52 20.79
C VAL A 53 -0.43 19.99 20.78
N PRO A 54 -1.62 19.36 20.81
CA PRO A 54 -1.68 17.92 20.66
C PRO A 54 -1.32 17.63 19.20
N ALA A 55 -0.05 17.32 18.93
CA ALA A 55 0.36 16.66 17.70
C ALA A 55 -0.16 15.21 17.71
N VAL A 56 -1.48 15.05 17.72
CA VAL A 56 -2.13 13.78 17.48
C VAL A 56 -2.28 13.66 15.98
N ASN A 57 -1.25 13.11 15.36
CA ASN A 57 -1.36 12.26 14.19
C ASN A 57 -0.28 11.20 14.33
N ASN A 58 -0.48 10.27 15.28
CA ASN A 58 0.17 8.97 15.21
C ASN A 58 -0.41 8.25 13.97
N VAL A 59 0.04 8.66 12.78
CA VAL A 59 -0.08 7.82 11.59
C VAL A 59 0.82 6.63 11.90
N SER A 60 0.20 5.51 12.27
CA SER A 60 0.89 4.25 12.48
C SER A 60 1.67 3.92 11.22
N LYS A 61 2.99 4.13 11.22
CA LYS A 61 3.86 3.68 10.14
C LYS A 61 3.93 2.16 10.20
N PHE A 62 3.63 1.51 9.09
CA PHE A 62 3.73 0.04 8.98
C PHE A 62 5.17 -0.41 8.81
N PHE A 63 5.96 0.39 8.08
CA PHE A 63 7.39 0.17 7.93
C PHE A 63 8.11 0.83 9.10
N SER A 64 8.99 0.09 9.78
CA SER A 64 9.68 0.56 10.98
C SER A 64 11.12 0.05 11.06
N THR A 65 11.90 0.50 12.04
CA THR A 65 13.26 -0.01 12.22
C THR A 65 13.32 -1.35 12.96
N SER A 66 12.18 -1.94 13.33
CA SER A 66 12.18 -3.28 13.92
C SER A 66 12.48 -4.33 12.86
N GLU A 67 13.09 -5.43 13.29
CA GLU A 67 13.29 -6.61 12.46
C GLU A 67 11.99 -7.42 12.39
N LEU A 68 11.68 -7.97 11.21
CA LEU A 68 10.61 -8.95 11.06
C LEU A 68 11.12 -10.34 11.44
N SER A 69 10.22 -11.25 11.80
CA SER A 69 10.63 -12.63 12.04
C SER A 69 11.12 -13.28 10.74
N SER A 70 11.93 -14.32 10.84
CA SER A 70 12.25 -15.17 9.69
C SER A 70 10.96 -15.66 9.02
N GLY A 71 10.86 -15.50 7.69
CA GLY A 71 9.67 -15.84 6.93
C GLY A 71 8.61 -14.73 6.84
N GLU A 72 8.87 -13.55 7.41
CA GLU A 72 7.96 -12.40 7.34
C GLU A 72 8.54 -11.29 6.44
N LEU A 73 7.71 -10.69 5.59
CA LEU A 73 8.05 -9.44 4.91
C LEU A 73 6.86 -8.49 4.78
N LEU A 74 7.17 -7.21 4.56
CA LEU A 74 6.21 -6.20 4.12
C LEU A 74 6.40 -5.90 2.63
N PHE A 75 5.29 -5.72 1.93
CA PHE A 75 5.29 -5.33 0.52
C PHE A 75 4.14 -4.36 0.21
N VAL A 76 4.27 -3.63 -0.89
CA VAL A 76 3.23 -2.71 -1.37
C VAL A 76 2.80 -3.19 -2.75
N ALA A 77 1.48 -3.27 -2.94
CA ALA A 77 0.91 -3.82 -4.16
C ALA A 77 -0.41 -3.13 -4.50
N ASN A 78 -0.83 -3.29 -5.76
CA ASN A 78 -2.19 -2.98 -6.15
C ASN A 78 -3.12 -4.10 -5.69
N SER A 79 -4.26 -3.72 -5.14
CA SER A 79 -5.38 -4.62 -4.92
C SER A 79 -6.17 -4.83 -6.21
N GLN A 80 -7.08 -5.80 -6.21
CA GLN A 80 -7.99 -6.07 -7.35
C GLN A 80 -8.84 -4.85 -7.74
N ASP A 81 -9.13 -3.96 -6.78
CA ASP A 81 -9.92 -2.74 -6.99
C ASP A 81 -9.04 -1.54 -7.38
N SER A 82 -7.78 -1.78 -7.77
CA SER A 82 -6.79 -0.76 -8.13
C SER A 82 -6.42 0.19 -6.99
N GLN A 83 -6.72 -0.17 -5.73
CA GLN A 83 -6.21 0.54 -4.56
C GLN A 83 -4.76 0.14 -4.32
N ILE A 84 -3.98 1.00 -3.67
CA ILE A 84 -2.60 0.69 -3.27
C ILE A 84 -2.63 0.40 -1.78
N ASP A 85 -2.25 -0.82 -1.43
CA ASP A 85 -2.28 -1.32 -0.07
C ASP A 85 -0.91 -1.83 0.37
N ILE A 86 -0.74 -1.88 1.69
CA ILE A 86 0.43 -2.48 2.33
C ILE A 86 0.03 -3.84 2.84
N TYR A 87 0.84 -4.84 2.52
CA TYR A 87 0.58 -6.22 2.86
C TYR A 87 1.74 -6.80 3.66
N LYS A 88 1.43 -7.81 4.47
CA LYS A 88 2.41 -8.65 5.14
C LYS A 88 2.26 -10.09 4.64
N ILE A 89 3.37 -10.70 4.23
CA ILE A 89 3.42 -12.17 4.07
C ILE A 89 4.07 -12.75 5.29
N SER A 90 3.51 -13.84 5.82
CA SER A 90 4.16 -14.66 6.84
C SER A 90 4.18 -16.13 6.41
N VAL A 91 5.36 -16.74 6.44
CA VAL A 91 5.63 -18.15 6.14
C VAL A 91 6.03 -18.86 7.43
N LYS A 92 5.36 -19.97 7.74
CA LYS A 92 5.66 -20.81 8.90
C LYS A 92 5.73 -22.27 8.50
N ALA A 93 6.49 -23.07 9.26
CA ALA A 93 6.40 -24.52 9.15
C ALA A 93 5.01 -24.99 9.59
N SER A 94 4.43 -25.92 8.84
CA SER A 94 3.15 -26.57 9.15
C SER A 94 3.37 -28.08 9.27
N ASP A 95 2.76 -28.68 10.28
CA ASP A 95 2.69 -30.14 10.42
C ASP A 95 1.50 -30.73 9.60
N GLU A 96 0.60 -29.87 9.12
CA GLU A 96 -0.58 -30.21 8.33
C GLU A 96 -0.40 -29.84 6.84
N LEU A 97 -1.28 -30.36 5.97
CA LEU A 97 -1.30 -30.09 4.52
C LEU A 97 -1.07 -28.60 4.21
N LYS A 98 -0.23 -28.29 3.20
CA LYS A 98 0.13 -26.93 2.76
C LYS A 98 -1.11 -26.02 2.72
N VAL A 99 -1.12 -24.98 3.57
CA VAL A 99 -2.16 -23.95 3.56
C VAL A 99 -1.64 -22.80 2.71
N VAL A 100 -2.26 -22.62 1.55
CA VAL A 100 -1.85 -21.65 0.55
C VAL A 100 -3.04 -20.71 0.27
N PRO A 101 -2.81 -19.38 0.16
CA PRO A 101 -3.81 -18.41 -0.25
C PRO A 101 -4.56 -18.85 -1.52
N GLN A 102 -5.88 -18.63 -1.56
CA GLN A 102 -6.73 -19.07 -2.67
C GLN A 102 -6.36 -18.40 -3.99
N GLU A 103 -5.83 -17.18 -3.89
CA GLU A 103 -5.42 -16.28 -4.95
C GLU A 103 -4.10 -16.71 -5.60
N MET A 104 -3.40 -17.68 -5.02
CA MET A 104 -2.11 -18.14 -5.54
C MET A 104 -2.31 -19.01 -6.79
N GLU A 105 -1.80 -18.50 -7.92
CA GLU A 105 -1.75 -19.22 -9.19
C GLU A 105 -0.92 -20.51 -9.10
N GLU A 106 -1.23 -21.48 -9.96
CA GLU A 106 -0.55 -22.78 -9.99
C GLU A 106 0.96 -22.65 -10.23
N GLU A 107 1.39 -21.69 -11.04
CA GLU A 107 2.81 -21.40 -11.26
C GLU A 107 3.51 -20.99 -9.96
N THR A 108 2.89 -20.14 -9.16
CA THR A 108 3.42 -19.67 -7.87
C THR A 108 3.41 -20.79 -6.82
N ARG A 109 2.40 -21.68 -6.85
CA ARG A 109 2.35 -22.88 -5.99
C ARG A 109 3.48 -23.86 -6.28
N ASN A 110 3.83 -24.02 -7.56
CA ASN A 110 4.91 -24.90 -7.97
C ASN A 110 6.28 -24.46 -7.47
N ILE A 111 6.42 -23.21 -6.99
CA ILE A 111 7.67 -22.73 -6.39
C ILE A 111 7.84 -23.21 -4.95
N LEU A 112 6.74 -23.62 -4.30
CA LEU A 112 6.75 -24.16 -2.95
C LEU A 112 7.08 -25.66 -3.01
N ASP A 113 8.30 -26.01 -3.42
CA ASP A 113 8.76 -27.41 -3.47
C ASP A 113 8.75 -28.07 -2.08
N ASP A 114 8.18 -29.28 -1.99
CA ASP A 114 8.21 -30.32 -0.92
C ASP A 114 8.06 -29.96 0.57
N GLY A 115 8.09 -28.68 0.96
CA GLY A 115 7.93 -28.21 2.33
C GLY A 115 6.47 -27.98 2.70
N ASN A 116 6.08 -28.42 3.90
CA ASN A 116 4.78 -28.07 4.47
C ASN A 116 4.87 -26.68 5.09
N TYR A 117 4.44 -25.68 4.31
CA TYR A 117 4.34 -24.30 4.77
C TYR A 117 2.88 -23.91 5.03
N GLU A 118 2.69 -23.09 6.05
CA GLU A 118 1.52 -22.25 6.22
C GLU A 118 1.89 -20.84 5.73
N ILE A 119 1.19 -20.37 4.70
CA ILE A 119 1.43 -19.05 4.09
C ILE A 119 0.21 -18.19 4.34
N THR A 120 0.45 -17.02 4.92
CA THR A 120 -0.59 -16.02 5.19
C THR A 120 -0.23 -14.71 4.51
N ILE A 121 -1.23 -14.07 3.91
CA ILE A 121 -1.12 -12.73 3.32
C ILE A 121 -2.17 -11.86 4.01
N GLU A 122 -1.72 -10.86 4.75
CA GLU A 122 -2.56 -9.92 5.48
C GLU A 122 -2.49 -8.55 4.81
N ASN A 123 -3.64 -7.93 4.56
CA ASN A 123 -3.73 -6.53 4.15
C ASN A 123 -3.77 -5.66 5.41
N LEU A 124 -2.79 -4.77 5.56
CA LEU A 124 -2.63 -3.92 6.74
C LEU A 124 -3.36 -2.58 6.62
N THR A 125 -3.70 -2.15 5.41
CA THR A 125 -4.33 -0.85 5.11
C THR A 125 -5.77 -0.97 4.62
N GLY A 126 -6.22 -2.18 4.32
CA GLY A 126 -7.52 -2.45 3.74
C GLY A 126 -7.96 -3.91 3.92
N ASN A 127 -8.97 -4.31 3.15
CA ASN A 127 -9.52 -5.68 3.18
C ASN A 127 -9.45 -6.36 1.81
N SER A 128 -8.81 -5.73 0.82
CA SER A 128 -8.75 -6.23 -0.55
C SER A 128 -7.57 -7.16 -0.77
N LEU A 129 -7.78 -8.14 -1.65
CA LEU A 129 -6.78 -9.11 -2.05
C LEU A 129 -5.87 -8.54 -3.15
N THR A 130 -4.67 -9.10 -3.26
CA THR A 130 -3.72 -8.81 -4.34
C THR A 130 -3.20 -10.12 -4.94
N SER A 131 -2.84 -10.09 -6.22
CA SER A 131 -2.09 -11.17 -6.89
C SER A 131 -0.59 -10.86 -7.02
N GLN A 132 -0.17 -9.63 -6.70
CA GLN A 132 1.19 -9.12 -6.89
C GLN A 132 2.07 -9.44 -5.68
N PHE A 133 2.23 -10.73 -5.40
CA PHE A 133 3.00 -11.20 -4.26
C PHE A 133 3.99 -12.30 -4.61
N LYS A 134 4.26 -12.57 -5.89
CA LYS A 134 5.14 -13.67 -6.32
C LYS A 134 6.57 -13.48 -5.80
N MET A 135 7.22 -12.37 -6.14
CA MET A 135 8.57 -12.08 -5.66
C MET A 135 8.62 -11.90 -4.13
N PRO A 136 7.71 -11.15 -3.49
CA PRO A 136 7.57 -11.14 -2.03
C PRO A 136 7.55 -12.55 -1.40
N LEU A 137 6.72 -13.46 -1.93
CA LEU A 137 6.62 -14.82 -1.42
C LEU A 137 7.92 -15.59 -1.54
N LEU A 138 8.61 -15.50 -2.68
CA LEU A 138 9.90 -16.16 -2.88
C LEU A 138 10.92 -15.73 -1.84
N ILE A 139 10.95 -14.44 -1.54
CA ILE A 139 11.87 -13.87 -0.57
C ILE A 139 11.49 -14.30 0.85
N ALA A 140 10.20 -14.33 1.20
CA ALA A 140 9.75 -14.85 2.50
C ALA A 140 10.10 -16.33 2.70
N VAL A 141 9.88 -17.17 1.69
CA VAL A 141 10.20 -18.60 1.78
C VAL A 141 11.70 -18.83 1.94
N GLU A 142 12.53 -18.11 1.18
CA GLU A 142 13.99 -18.21 1.33
C GLU A 142 14.45 -17.69 2.70
N SER A 143 13.92 -16.53 3.13
CA SER A 143 14.17 -15.98 4.47
C SER A 143 13.84 -16.99 5.56
N PHE A 144 12.70 -17.68 5.44
CA PHE A 144 12.30 -18.75 6.36
C PHE A 144 13.31 -19.91 6.38
N ASN A 145 13.68 -20.41 5.20
CA ASN A 145 14.58 -21.56 5.05
C ASN A 145 16.01 -21.27 5.52
N GLU A 146 16.50 -20.05 5.30
CA GLU A 146 17.84 -19.62 5.72
C GLU A 146 17.87 -19.03 7.13
N ASN A 147 16.71 -18.93 7.80
CA ASN A 147 16.55 -18.27 9.09
C ASN A 147 17.09 -16.83 9.10
N MET A 148 16.82 -16.10 8.02
CA MET A 148 17.24 -14.72 7.81
C MET A 148 16.10 -13.76 8.12
N SER A 149 16.35 -12.71 8.91
CA SER A 149 15.38 -11.64 9.13
C SER A 149 15.48 -10.59 8.02
N ILE A 150 14.33 -10.07 7.58
CA ILE A 150 14.24 -8.96 6.64
C ILE A 150 13.91 -7.68 7.44
N PRO A 151 14.63 -6.57 7.23
CA PRO A 151 14.32 -5.31 7.90
C PRO A 151 12.89 -4.81 7.60
N SER A 152 12.12 -4.42 8.62
CA SER A 152 10.72 -3.95 8.40
C SER A 152 10.62 -2.56 7.77
N ASN A 153 11.73 -1.83 7.60
CA ASN A 153 11.78 -0.55 6.88
C ASN A 153 11.98 -0.73 5.37
N VAL A 154 12.06 -1.99 4.91
CA VAL A 154 12.22 -2.34 3.50
C VAL A 154 10.86 -2.73 2.91
N ALA A 155 10.50 -2.08 1.80
CA ALA A 155 9.39 -2.52 0.95
C ALA A 155 9.94 -3.28 -0.26
N ILE A 156 9.33 -4.40 -0.61
CA ILE A 156 9.67 -5.16 -1.83
C ILE A 156 8.47 -5.10 -2.75
N LEU A 157 8.63 -4.60 -3.97
CA LEU A 157 7.59 -4.69 -5.00
C LEU A 157 7.78 -6.01 -5.77
N ASP A 158 6.68 -6.52 -6.34
CA ASP A 158 6.72 -7.68 -7.19
C ASP A 158 7.47 -7.40 -8.51
N ASP A 159 7.81 -8.47 -9.24
CA ASP A 159 8.48 -8.36 -10.52
C ASP A 159 7.52 -8.16 -11.72
N GLU A 160 6.22 -8.04 -11.43
CA GLU A 160 5.17 -7.70 -12.37
C GLU A 160 5.21 -6.23 -12.82
N SER A 161 4.52 -5.94 -13.91
CA SER A 161 4.40 -4.57 -14.42
C SER A 161 3.32 -3.81 -13.66
N TYR A 162 3.68 -2.66 -13.10
CA TYR A 162 2.76 -1.79 -12.39
C TYR A 162 2.38 -0.59 -13.24
N VAL A 163 1.11 -0.19 -13.18
CA VAL A 163 0.57 0.95 -13.94
C VAL A 163 0.84 2.29 -13.23
N ASN A 164 0.95 2.27 -11.89
CA ASN A 164 0.99 3.47 -11.04
C ASN A 164 2.18 3.46 -10.05
N ILE A 165 3.36 3.07 -10.52
CA ILE A 165 4.58 3.01 -9.68
C ILE A 165 4.82 4.28 -8.86
N PRO A 166 4.74 5.50 -9.40
CA PRO A 166 4.97 6.70 -8.59
C PRO A 166 4.07 6.79 -7.36
N ASP A 167 2.80 6.40 -7.47
CA ASP A 167 1.87 6.38 -6.34
C ASP A 167 2.21 5.26 -5.34
N ILE A 168 2.60 4.08 -5.82
CA ILE A 168 3.02 2.96 -4.96
C ILE A 168 4.24 3.35 -4.13
N LEU A 169 5.22 3.98 -4.76
CA LEU A 169 6.42 4.45 -4.10
C LEU A 169 6.11 5.54 -3.07
N ARG A 170 5.20 6.46 -3.40
CA ARG A 170 4.73 7.47 -2.44
C ARG A 170 4.10 6.82 -1.22
N VAL A 171 3.17 5.88 -1.41
CA VAL A 171 2.50 5.18 -0.29
C VAL A 171 3.51 4.45 0.60
N ALA A 172 4.50 3.76 0.02
CA ALA A 172 5.54 3.09 0.78
C ALA A 172 6.34 4.09 1.66
N ILE A 173 6.78 5.21 1.09
CA ILE A 173 7.58 6.23 1.79
C ILE A 173 6.75 6.90 2.90
N GLU A 174 5.51 7.30 2.61
CA GLU A 174 4.59 7.91 3.58
C GLU A 174 4.34 7.00 4.78
N ASN A 175 4.36 5.68 4.56
CA ASN A 175 4.18 4.67 5.60
C ASN A 175 5.49 4.19 6.24
N GLY A 176 6.61 4.85 5.96
CA GLY A 176 7.88 4.67 6.67
C GLY A 176 8.93 3.81 5.97
N ALA A 177 8.72 3.41 4.71
CA ALA A 177 9.74 2.66 3.98
C ALA A 177 10.98 3.55 3.76
N GLU A 178 12.12 3.10 4.25
CA GLU A 178 13.42 3.76 4.04
C GLU A 178 14.12 3.24 2.80
N LYS A 179 13.71 2.06 2.33
CA LYS A 179 14.26 1.42 1.14
C LYS A 179 13.18 0.64 0.41
N ILE A 180 13.16 0.76 -0.91
CA ILE A 180 12.17 0.12 -1.77
C ILE A 180 12.89 -0.63 -2.88
N TYR A 181 12.69 -1.94 -2.93
CA TYR A 181 13.21 -2.79 -3.99
C TYR A 181 12.22 -2.89 -5.14
N LEU A 182 12.67 -2.52 -6.33
CA LEU A 182 11.86 -2.51 -7.54
C LEU A 182 12.53 -3.32 -8.65
N SER A 183 11.76 -4.16 -9.33
CA SER A 183 12.27 -4.91 -10.48
C SER A 183 12.80 -3.97 -11.57
N MET A 184 13.95 -4.31 -12.16
CA MET A 184 14.55 -3.52 -13.24
C MET A 184 13.65 -3.42 -14.48
N LYS A 185 12.69 -4.35 -14.65
CA LYS A 185 11.64 -4.29 -15.69
C LYS A 185 10.80 -3.01 -15.60
N ASN A 186 10.67 -2.48 -14.39
CA ASN A 186 9.84 -1.32 -14.05
C ASN A 186 10.62 0.00 -14.00
N ALA A 187 11.92 0.00 -14.28
CA ALA A 187 12.76 1.19 -14.15
C ALA A 187 12.27 2.38 -14.99
N MET A 188 11.72 2.12 -16.18
CA MET A 188 11.20 3.18 -17.06
C MET A 188 9.95 3.87 -16.47
N SER A 189 9.14 3.16 -15.68
CA SER A 189 7.94 3.70 -15.05
C SER A 189 8.26 4.70 -13.93
N VAL A 190 9.51 4.70 -13.45
CA VAL A 190 10.00 5.62 -12.41
C VAL A 190 10.44 6.96 -13.00
N LEU A 191 10.66 7.08 -14.32
CA LEU A 191 11.16 8.33 -14.93
C LEU A 191 10.23 9.54 -14.73
N GLN A 192 8.95 9.30 -14.42
CA GLN A 192 7.96 10.34 -14.12
C GLN A 192 7.84 10.63 -12.62
N ALA A 193 8.52 9.86 -11.76
CA ALA A 193 8.50 10.06 -10.33
C ALA A 193 9.30 11.31 -9.92
N PRO A 194 8.91 12.00 -8.84
CA PRO A 194 9.71 13.07 -8.25
C PRO A 194 11.14 12.58 -7.94
N PRO A 195 12.19 13.40 -8.18
CA PRO A 195 13.57 13.00 -7.96
C PRO A 195 13.86 12.50 -6.54
N MET A 196 13.16 13.04 -5.54
CA MET A 196 13.30 12.64 -4.13
C MET A 196 12.98 11.16 -3.88
N ILE A 197 12.15 10.52 -4.72
CA ILE A 197 11.81 9.11 -4.58
C ILE A 197 13.02 8.22 -4.96
N MET A 198 13.92 8.70 -5.81
CA MET A 198 15.07 7.94 -6.28
C MET A 198 16.04 7.57 -5.15
N ASP A 199 16.10 8.37 -4.09
CA ASP A 199 16.96 8.12 -2.93
C ASP A 199 16.54 6.88 -2.12
N TYR A 200 15.29 6.44 -2.27
CA TYR A 200 14.73 5.27 -1.60
C TYR A 200 14.82 4.00 -2.45
N LEU A 201 15.11 4.12 -3.74
CA LEU A 201 14.96 3.03 -4.70
C LEU A 201 16.24 2.23 -4.88
N GLN A 202 16.09 0.90 -4.84
CA GLN A 202 17.10 -0.03 -5.33
C GLN A 202 16.50 -1.00 -6.35
N PHE A 203 17.14 -1.11 -7.50
CA PHE A 203 16.70 -2.04 -8.54
C PHE A 203 17.29 -3.43 -8.35
N TYR A 204 16.47 -4.46 -8.59
CA TYR A 204 16.93 -5.85 -8.66
C TYR A 204 16.56 -6.48 -10.00
N LYS A 205 17.33 -7.50 -10.42
CA LYS A 205 17.10 -8.23 -11.67
C LYS A 205 16.33 -9.53 -11.49
N ASN A 206 16.59 -10.22 -10.38
CA ASN A 206 16.01 -11.52 -10.04
C ASN A 206 16.09 -11.75 -8.52
N LYS A 207 15.56 -12.88 -8.05
CA LYS A 207 15.54 -13.28 -6.63
C LYS A 207 16.94 -13.24 -5.99
N ASP A 208 17.93 -13.87 -6.64
CA ASP A 208 19.28 -13.99 -6.08
C ASP A 208 20.02 -12.65 -5.98
N ASP A 209 19.71 -11.70 -6.86
CA ASP A 209 20.21 -10.33 -6.82
C ASP A 209 19.59 -9.56 -5.65
N LEU A 210 18.27 -9.72 -5.46
CA LEU A 210 17.55 -9.11 -4.34
C LEU A 210 18.06 -9.62 -2.98
N LEU A 211 18.21 -10.93 -2.81
CA LEU A 211 18.70 -11.54 -1.57
C LEU A 211 20.11 -11.09 -1.16
N LYS A 212 20.97 -10.69 -2.09
CA LYS A 212 22.32 -10.17 -1.77
C LYS A 212 22.29 -8.76 -1.17
N HIS A 213 21.17 -8.07 -1.31
CA HIS A 213 21.00 -6.69 -0.88
C HIS A 213 20.14 -6.55 0.38
N LEU A 214 19.36 -7.58 0.70
CA LEU A 214 18.65 -7.75 1.96
C LEU A 214 19.63 -8.17 3.05
#